data_AF-A0A9N9MTX5-F1
#
_entry.id   AF-A0A9N9MTX5-F1
#
_cell.length_a   1.000
_cell.length_b   1.000
_cell.length_c   1.000
_cell.angle_alpha   90.00
_cell.angle_beta   90.00
_cell.angle_gamma   90.00
#
_symmetry.space_group_name_H-M   'P 1'
#
loop_
_entity.id
_entity.type
_entity.pdbx_description
1 polymer ?
#
loop_
_entity_poly.entity_id
_entity_poly.type
_entity_poly.pdbx_seq_one_letter_code
_entity_poly.pdbx_strand_id
1 'polypeptide(L)'
;MPCIKNKESRMVVAAPDDESILEYFTQNLPNSAIAKHRKGRKPVGIIDEPDTTDKTEDNYKSILDHASQSIIMMEVSSYECDFPSSCCEQMFNKILNEEVIETISLCQSSPEWHKARKFRITGSRCYEIFTYGGTDWEMKSKKYFWPKSITNKFIRHGLKFENMARASFITKTGETVVECGMITSSGNKWLGFSPDGIVLNNGQPTALLEIKCL
;
A
#
# COMPACT_ATOMS: atom_id res chain seq x y z
N MET A 1 44.46 24.32 8.35
CA MET A 1 43.17 24.58 7.67
C MET A 1 43.34 24.21 6.19
N PRO A 2 42.42 23.44 5.58
CA PRO A 2 42.59 22.93 4.23
C PRO A 2 42.31 24.02 3.18
N CYS A 3 43.10 23.98 2.11
CA CYS A 3 43.16 24.92 1.00
C CYS A 3 42.04 24.68 -0.03
N ILE A 4 41.13 25.65 -0.17
CA ILE A 4 40.07 25.68 -1.19
C ILE A 4 40.64 26.34 -2.45
N LYS A 5 40.59 25.65 -3.59
CA LYS A 5 40.92 26.22 -4.91
C LYS A 5 39.72 26.99 -5.47
N ASN A 6 39.99 28.13 -6.12
CA ASN A 6 38.96 28.96 -6.75
C ASN A 6 38.30 28.26 -7.95
N LYS A 7 37.01 28.55 -8.13
CA LYS A 7 36.10 27.97 -9.13
C LYS A 7 36.41 28.55 -10.52
N GLU A 8 36.65 27.68 -11.51
CA GLU A 8 36.82 28.10 -12.90
C GLU A 8 35.52 28.65 -13.50
N SER A 9 35.61 29.77 -14.22
CA SER A 9 34.49 30.35 -14.96
C SER A 9 34.21 29.55 -16.23
N ARG A 10 33.02 28.95 -16.32
CA ARG A 10 32.55 28.35 -17.58
C ARG A 10 32.16 29.44 -18.58
N MET A 11 32.67 29.33 -19.80
CA MET A 11 32.24 30.12 -20.95
C MET A 11 30.77 29.86 -21.27
N VAL A 12 30.02 30.94 -21.50
CA VAL A 12 28.61 30.90 -21.94
C VAL A 12 28.62 30.71 -23.46
N VAL A 13 28.16 29.54 -23.92
CA VAL A 13 27.81 29.32 -25.32
C VAL A 13 26.41 29.89 -25.53
N ALA A 14 26.20 30.66 -26.60
CA ALA A 14 24.92 31.27 -26.93
C ALA A 14 23.80 30.22 -26.93
N ALA A 15 22.77 30.46 -26.11
CA ALA A 15 21.63 29.57 -25.96
C ALA A 15 20.83 29.50 -27.27
N PRO A 16 20.26 28.34 -27.64
CA PRO A 16 19.26 28.29 -28.70
C PRO A 16 18.05 29.15 -28.28
N ASP A 17 17.37 29.75 -29.26
CA ASP A 17 16.17 30.57 -29.02
C ASP A 17 15.17 29.83 -28.11
N ASP A 18 15.02 30.32 -26.87
CA ASP A 18 14.22 29.69 -25.82
C ASP A 18 12.76 29.47 -26.27
N GLU A 19 12.26 30.33 -27.16
CA GLU A 19 10.91 30.23 -27.70
C GLU A 19 10.74 29.00 -28.61
N SER A 20 11.75 28.69 -29.43
CA SER A 20 11.78 27.52 -30.31
C SER A 20 11.81 26.19 -29.53
N ILE A 21 12.56 26.14 -28.43
CA ILE A 21 12.67 24.97 -27.55
C ILE A 21 11.34 24.76 -26.82
N LEU A 22 10.75 25.83 -26.31
CA LEU A 22 9.49 25.77 -25.59
C LEU A 22 8.33 25.34 -26.49
N GLU A 23 8.28 25.81 -27.73
CA GLU A 23 7.31 25.35 -28.72
C GLU A 23 7.49 23.88 -29.09
N TYR A 24 8.72 23.44 -29.32
CA TYR A 24 9.02 22.04 -29.57
C TYR A 24 8.49 21.13 -28.46
N PHE A 25 8.75 21.47 -27.19
CA PHE A 25 8.23 20.68 -26.06
C PHE A 25 6.72 20.77 -25.90
N THR A 26 6.12 21.92 -26.19
CA THR A 26 4.66 22.12 -26.08
C THR A 26 3.89 21.38 -27.18
N GLN A 27 4.50 21.14 -28.34
CA GLN A 27 3.93 20.37 -29.44
C GLN A 27 4.12 18.86 -29.24
N ASN A 28 5.33 18.42 -28.88
CA ASN A 28 5.66 16.99 -28.77
C ASN A 28 5.25 16.35 -27.44
N LEU A 29 5.06 17.14 -26.37
CA LEU A 29 4.67 16.64 -25.05
C LEU A 29 3.40 17.34 -24.55
N PRO A 30 2.23 17.08 -25.18
CA PRO A 30 0.98 17.79 -24.88
C PRO A 30 0.48 17.60 -23.44
N ASN A 31 0.96 16.55 -22.75
CA ASN A 31 0.60 16.23 -21.37
C ASN A 31 1.58 16.73 -20.31
N SER A 32 2.67 17.39 -20.71
CA SER A 32 3.64 17.98 -19.78
C SER A 32 3.01 19.12 -18.95
N ALA A 33 3.58 19.41 -17.78
CA ALA A 33 3.13 20.51 -16.93
C ALA A 33 3.17 21.86 -17.68
N ILE A 34 4.21 22.09 -18.50
CA ILE A 34 4.39 23.27 -19.36
C ILE A 34 3.27 23.38 -20.40
N ALA A 35 2.98 22.30 -21.15
CA ALA A 35 1.94 22.33 -22.19
C ALA A 35 0.54 22.57 -21.58
N LYS A 36 0.26 21.94 -20.44
CA LYS A 36 -1.01 22.08 -19.69
C LYS A 36 -1.20 23.48 -19.10
N HIS A 37 -0.11 24.16 -18.74
CA HIS A 37 -0.17 25.54 -18.24
C HIS A 37 -0.45 26.55 -19.37
N ARG A 38 0.09 26.32 -20.58
CA ARG A 38 -0.05 27.26 -21.71
C ARG A 38 -1.36 27.07 -22.51
N LYS A 39 -1.81 25.82 -22.71
CA LYS A 39 -3.03 25.50 -23.50
C LYS A 39 -4.32 25.38 -22.68
N GLY A 40 -4.23 25.50 -21.35
CA GLY A 40 -5.34 25.29 -20.43
C GLY A 40 -5.64 23.80 -20.21
N ARG A 41 -6.14 23.46 -19.01
CA ARG A 41 -6.60 22.10 -18.72
C ARG A 41 -7.95 21.90 -19.42
N LYS A 42 -8.00 21.14 -20.51
CA LYS A 42 -9.29 20.63 -21.01
C LYS A 42 -9.85 19.69 -19.94
N PRO A 43 -11.15 19.81 -19.58
CA PRO A 43 -11.78 18.81 -18.73
C PRO A 43 -11.74 17.48 -19.49
N VAL A 44 -11.03 16.51 -18.93
CA VAL A 44 -11.13 15.13 -19.40
C VAL A 44 -12.54 14.70 -19.01
N GLY A 45 -13.35 14.34 -20.02
CA GLY A 45 -14.69 13.84 -19.82
C GLY A 45 -14.69 12.69 -18.82
N ILE A 46 -15.73 12.66 -17.99
CA ILE A 46 -16.05 11.55 -17.11
C ILE A 46 -16.05 10.29 -17.99
N ILE A 47 -15.06 9.43 -17.78
CA ILE A 47 -15.07 8.10 -18.36
C ILE A 47 -16.06 7.34 -17.49
N ASP A 48 -17.15 6.88 -18.10
CA ASP A 48 -18.13 6.02 -17.44
C ASP A 48 -17.39 4.86 -16.75
N GLU A 49 -17.67 4.66 -15.46
CA GLU A 49 -17.12 3.52 -14.74
C GLU A 49 -17.60 2.23 -15.44
N PRO A 50 -16.69 1.34 -15.86
CA PRO A 50 -17.12 0.05 -16.37
C PRO A 50 -17.79 -0.71 -15.23
N ASP A 51 -18.90 -1.36 -15.55
CA ASP A 51 -19.64 -2.26 -14.68
C ASP A 51 -18.72 -3.38 -14.14
N THR A 52 -18.19 -3.20 -12.92
CA THR A 52 -17.11 -4.00 -12.32
C THR A 52 -17.58 -5.07 -11.34
N THR A 53 -18.89 -5.19 -11.08
CA THR A 53 -19.36 -5.92 -9.90
C THR A 53 -19.08 -7.44 -9.95
N ASP A 54 -18.97 -8.06 -11.13
CA ASP A 54 -18.78 -9.51 -11.26
C ASP A 54 -17.30 -9.97 -11.17
N LYS A 55 -16.32 -9.09 -11.46
CA LYS A 55 -14.89 -9.46 -11.47
C LYS A 55 -14.19 -9.31 -10.11
N THR A 56 -14.77 -8.54 -9.19
CA THR A 56 -14.11 -8.18 -7.92
C THR A 56 -13.99 -9.36 -6.97
N GLU A 57 -15.06 -10.15 -6.82
CA GLU A 57 -15.02 -11.34 -5.95
C GLU A 57 -14.08 -12.42 -6.49
N ASP A 58 -14.09 -12.65 -7.80
CA ASP A 58 -13.18 -13.61 -8.44
C ASP A 58 -11.72 -13.20 -8.30
N ASN A 59 -11.42 -11.90 -8.42
CA ASN A 59 -10.09 -11.38 -8.13
C ASN A 59 -9.69 -11.63 -6.66
N TYR A 60 -10.60 -11.40 -5.69
CA TYR A 60 -10.30 -11.66 -4.29
C TYR A 60 -10.05 -13.14 -4.00
N LYS A 61 -10.85 -14.06 -4.56
CA LYS A 61 -10.60 -15.50 -4.44
C LYS A 61 -9.23 -15.88 -4.99
N SER A 62 -8.90 -15.42 -6.20
CA SER A 62 -7.60 -15.61 -6.84
C SER A 62 -6.44 -15.12 -5.96
N ILE A 63 -6.58 -13.93 -5.36
CA ILE A 63 -5.60 -13.36 -4.42
C ILE A 63 -5.41 -14.24 -3.18
N LEU A 64 -6.51 -14.68 -2.56
CA LEU A 64 -6.48 -15.47 -1.33
C LEU A 64 -5.89 -16.87 -1.57
N ASP A 65 -6.26 -17.51 -2.67
CA ASP A 65 -5.74 -18.82 -3.06
C ASP A 65 -4.23 -18.76 -3.28
N HIS A 66 -3.73 -17.72 -3.95
CA HIS A 66 -2.30 -17.54 -4.18
C HIS A 66 -1.53 -17.20 -2.87
N ALA A 67 -2.17 -16.54 -1.91
CA ALA A 67 -1.54 -16.20 -0.63
C ALA A 67 -1.36 -17.42 0.31
N SER A 68 -2.07 -18.53 0.06
CA SER A 68 -2.20 -19.65 1.00
C SER A 68 -1.09 -20.72 0.94
N GLN A 69 -0.05 -20.54 0.12
CA GLN A 69 0.85 -21.63 -0.29
C GLN A 69 2.29 -21.57 0.29
N SER A 70 2.46 -21.35 1.61
CA SER A 70 3.81 -21.28 2.21
C SER A 70 4.04 -22.35 3.28
N ILE A 71 5.17 -23.06 3.19
CA ILE A 71 5.63 -24.05 4.19
C ILE A 71 5.73 -23.40 5.58
N ILE A 72 6.28 -22.20 5.65
CA ILE A 72 6.41 -21.44 6.91
C ILE A 72 5.02 -21.20 7.52
N MET A 73 4.00 -20.91 6.71
CA MET A 73 2.64 -20.70 7.22
C MET A 73 2.04 -21.99 7.77
N MET A 74 2.33 -23.14 7.16
CA MET A 74 1.90 -24.44 7.69
C MET A 74 2.57 -24.75 9.04
N GLU A 75 3.88 -24.53 9.15
CA GLU A 75 4.61 -24.72 10.42
C GLU A 75 4.06 -23.81 11.52
N VAL A 76 3.86 -22.52 11.21
CA VAL A 76 3.29 -21.55 12.16
C VAL A 76 1.88 -21.96 12.60
N SER A 77 1.07 -22.53 11.70
CA SER A 77 -0.29 -22.98 12.05
C SER A 77 -0.31 -24.23 12.95
N SER A 78 0.76 -25.02 12.93
CA SER A 78 0.91 -26.20 13.78
C SER A 78 1.42 -25.89 15.19
N TYR A 79 1.79 -24.63 15.44
CA TYR A 79 2.34 -24.22 16.73
C TYR A 79 1.26 -24.23 17.82
N GLU A 80 1.51 -24.97 18.89
CA GLU A 80 0.62 -24.99 20.05
C GLU A 80 0.86 -23.76 20.94
N CYS A 81 -0.22 -23.00 21.17
CA CYS A 81 -0.19 -21.81 22.01
C CYS A 81 -0.66 -22.14 23.42
N ASP A 82 0.19 -21.91 24.42
CA ASP A 82 -0.21 -21.96 25.83
C ASP A 82 -0.96 -20.69 26.21
N PHE A 83 -2.26 -20.80 26.44
CA PHE A 83 -3.09 -19.67 26.86
C PHE A 83 -3.08 -19.52 28.39
N PRO A 84 -2.81 -18.31 28.92
CA PRO A 84 -2.79 -18.08 30.38
C PRO A 84 -4.19 -18.15 31.01
N SER A 85 -5.26 -18.04 30.21
CA SER A 85 -6.64 -18.11 30.67
C SER A 85 -7.59 -18.50 29.54
N SER A 86 -8.77 -19.02 29.90
CA SER A 86 -9.81 -19.44 28.95
C SER A 86 -10.36 -18.29 28.11
N CYS A 87 -10.35 -17.04 28.61
CA CYS A 87 -10.81 -15.90 27.83
C CYS A 87 -9.84 -15.52 26.70
N CYS A 88 -8.53 -15.74 26.88
CA CYS A 88 -7.52 -15.55 25.84
C CYS A 88 -7.70 -16.58 24.71
N GLU A 89 -7.92 -17.84 25.07
CA GLU A 89 -8.18 -18.92 24.13
C GLU A 89 -9.46 -18.65 23.32
N GLN A 90 -10.57 -18.28 23.98
CA GLN A 90 -11.82 -17.93 23.30
C GLN A 90 -11.65 -16.76 22.32
N MET A 91 -10.88 -15.74 22.71
CA MET A 91 -10.60 -14.59 21.84
C MET A 91 -9.75 -15.00 20.63
N PHE A 92 -8.73 -15.83 20.84
CA PHE A 92 -7.89 -16.34 19.76
C PHE A 92 -8.70 -17.22 18.79
N ASN A 93 -9.50 -18.15 19.31
CA ASN A 93 -10.39 -19.00 18.53
C ASN A 93 -11.42 -18.18 17.76
N LYS A 94 -11.94 -17.08 18.33
CA LYS A 94 -12.82 -16.18 17.59
C LYS A 94 -12.13 -15.61 16.34
N ILE A 95 -10.89 -15.14 16.47
CA ILE A 95 -10.11 -14.59 15.34
C ILE A 95 -9.83 -15.68 14.30
N LEU A 96 -9.50 -16.90 14.73
CA LEU A 96 -9.27 -18.04 13.84
C LEU A 96 -10.52 -18.50 13.09
N ASN A 97 -11.72 -18.16 13.56
CA ASN A 97 -12.97 -18.50 12.91
C ASN A 97 -13.55 -17.34 12.06
N GLU A 98 -12.85 -16.20 11.93
CA GLU A 98 -13.32 -15.11 11.05
C GLU A 98 -13.21 -15.48 9.56
N GLU A 99 -14.15 -15.03 8.74
CA GLU A 99 -14.15 -15.25 7.30
C GLU A 99 -13.18 -14.31 6.59
N VAL A 100 -12.27 -14.88 5.80
CA VAL A 100 -11.17 -14.12 5.15
C VAL A 100 -11.73 -13.19 4.06
N ILE A 101 -12.76 -13.65 3.33
CA ILE A 101 -13.39 -12.89 2.23
C ILE A 101 -14.02 -11.58 2.70
N GLU A 102 -14.53 -11.55 3.93
CA GLU A 102 -15.10 -10.33 4.52
C GLU A 102 -14.01 -9.29 4.77
N THR A 103 -12.79 -9.73 5.13
CA THR A 103 -11.69 -8.82 5.46
C THR A 103 -11.03 -8.19 4.23
N ILE A 104 -10.93 -8.93 3.12
CA ILE A 104 -10.29 -8.47 1.88
C ILE A 104 -11.15 -7.44 1.12
N SER A 105 -12.47 -7.48 1.31
CA SER A 105 -13.41 -6.54 0.67
C SER A 105 -13.57 -5.22 1.43
N LEU A 106 -13.00 -5.07 2.63
CA LEU A 106 -13.11 -3.84 3.43
C LEU A 106 -12.44 -2.65 2.75
N CYS A 107 -13.02 -1.46 2.90
CA CYS A 107 -12.37 -0.23 2.48
C CYS A 107 -11.23 0.13 3.44
N GLN A 108 -10.03 0.39 2.92
CA GLN A 108 -8.91 0.80 3.76
C GLN A 108 -9.21 2.12 4.48
N SER A 109 -8.68 2.26 5.69
CA SER A 109 -8.99 3.37 6.62
C SER A 109 -10.44 3.42 7.14
N SER A 110 -11.30 2.45 6.79
CA SER A 110 -12.63 2.36 7.40
C SER A 110 -12.57 1.87 8.86
N PRO A 111 -13.58 2.17 9.70
CA PRO A 111 -13.66 1.63 11.06
C PRO A 111 -13.62 0.09 11.12
N GLU A 112 -14.27 -0.57 10.17
CA GLU A 112 -14.31 -2.03 10.04
C GLU A 112 -12.93 -2.58 9.71
N TRP A 113 -12.20 -1.92 8.81
CA TRP A 113 -10.82 -2.26 8.48
C TRP A 113 -9.89 -2.10 9.69
N HIS A 114 -10.03 -1.01 10.45
CA HIS A 114 -9.28 -0.82 11.70
C HIS A 114 -9.62 -1.89 12.75
N LYS A 115 -10.90 -2.31 12.84
CA LYS A 115 -11.34 -3.39 13.74
C LYS A 115 -10.74 -4.73 13.32
N ALA A 116 -10.77 -5.06 12.04
CA ALA A 116 -10.15 -6.28 11.50
C ALA A 116 -8.64 -6.33 11.81
N ARG A 117 -7.95 -5.19 11.71
CA ARG A 117 -6.50 -5.09 12.01
C ARG A 117 -6.15 -5.17 13.49
N LYS A 118 -7.07 -4.82 14.39
CA LYS A 118 -6.74 -4.49 15.79
C LYS A 118 -6.02 -5.61 16.53
N PHE A 119 -6.43 -6.86 16.34
CA PHE A 119 -5.87 -8.01 17.05
C PHE A 119 -4.98 -8.89 16.17
N ARG A 120 -4.40 -8.29 15.12
CA ARG A 120 -3.56 -8.98 14.16
C ARG A 120 -2.15 -8.40 14.12
N ILE A 121 -1.17 -9.24 13.84
CA ILE A 121 0.15 -8.79 13.45
C ILE A 121 0.09 -8.38 11.97
N THR A 122 0.43 -7.12 11.69
CA THR A 122 0.31 -6.53 10.34
C THR A 122 1.67 -6.23 9.75
N GLY A 123 1.82 -6.30 8.43
CA GLY A 123 3.12 -6.09 7.77
C GLY A 123 3.80 -4.75 8.11
N SER A 124 3.02 -3.67 8.26
CA SER A 124 3.57 -2.36 8.65
C SER A 124 4.06 -2.28 10.10
N ARG A 125 3.77 -3.30 10.92
CA ARG A 125 4.06 -3.33 12.35
C ARG A 125 4.86 -4.55 12.79
N CYS A 126 4.95 -5.61 12.00
CA CYS A 126 5.65 -6.84 12.40
C CYS A 126 7.11 -6.58 12.81
N TYR A 127 7.78 -5.62 12.17
CA TYR A 127 9.14 -5.21 12.50
C TYR A 127 9.27 -4.74 13.96
N GLU A 128 8.25 -4.06 14.51
CA GLU A 128 8.30 -3.56 15.89
C GLU A 128 8.26 -4.67 16.95
N ILE A 129 7.77 -5.86 16.58
CA ILE A 129 7.75 -7.06 17.41
C ILE A 129 9.08 -7.78 17.25
N PHE A 130 9.51 -7.98 15.99
CA PHE A 130 10.76 -8.67 15.67
C PHE A 130 11.99 -8.01 16.33
N THR A 131 12.06 -6.68 16.37
CA THR A 131 13.19 -5.95 16.96
C THR A 131 12.99 -5.61 18.44
N TYR A 132 11.97 -6.13 19.10
CA TYR A 132 11.74 -5.83 20.50
C TYR A 132 12.75 -6.57 21.39
N GLY A 133 13.71 -5.85 21.95
CA GLY A 133 14.73 -6.39 22.87
C GLY A 133 14.36 -6.29 24.36
N GLY A 134 13.14 -5.85 24.69
CA GLY A 134 12.69 -5.74 26.08
C GLY A 134 12.06 -7.04 26.59
N THR A 135 11.79 -7.09 27.90
CA THR A 135 11.16 -8.25 28.56
C THR A 135 9.69 -8.00 28.97
N ASP A 136 9.23 -6.74 28.92
CA ASP A 136 7.87 -6.34 29.31
C ASP A 136 6.88 -6.51 28.15
N TRP A 137 6.53 -7.77 27.89
CA TRP A 137 5.54 -8.16 26.88
C TRP A 137 4.13 -7.69 27.20
N GLU A 138 3.78 -7.51 28.47
CA GLU A 138 2.46 -7.03 28.88
C GLU A 138 2.27 -5.57 28.44
N MET A 139 3.22 -4.69 28.73
CA MET A 139 3.15 -3.31 28.28
C MET A 139 3.27 -3.21 26.75
N LYS A 140 4.16 -4.00 26.14
CA LYS A 140 4.35 -4.00 24.68
C LYS A 140 3.06 -4.42 23.96
N SER A 141 2.40 -5.49 24.39
CA SER A 141 1.16 -5.98 23.79
C SER A 141 -0.01 -4.98 23.96
N LYS A 142 -0.16 -4.36 25.14
CA LYS A 142 -1.17 -3.30 25.36
C LYS A 142 -0.97 -2.12 24.40
N LYS A 143 0.27 -1.63 24.27
CA LYS A 143 0.59 -0.55 23.32
C LYS A 143 0.41 -1.00 21.87
N TYR A 144 0.69 -2.26 21.59
CA TYR A 144 0.57 -2.80 20.24
C TYR A 144 -0.90 -2.88 19.80
N PHE A 145 -1.76 -3.52 20.58
CA PHE A 145 -3.17 -3.74 20.20
C PHE A 145 -4.09 -2.54 20.48
N TRP A 146 -3.67 -1.58 21.31
CA TRP A 146 -4.37 -0.31 21.54
C TRP A 146 -3.44 0.89 21.27
N PRO A 147 -3.03 1.09 20.01
CA PRO A 147 -2.18 2.22 19.67
C PRO A 147 -2.97 3.52 19.81
N LYS A 148 -2.28 4.59 20.21
CA LYS A 148 -2.84 5.94 20.14
C LYS A 148 -3.00 6.33 18.67
N SER A 149 -4.09 7.03 18.34
CA SER A 149 -4.24 7.62 17.01
C SER A 149 -3.14 8.65 16.80
N ILE A 150 -2.35 8.47 15.73
CA ILE A 150 -1.27 9.38 15.34
C ILE A 150 -1.64 9.91 13.97
N THR A 151 -1.69 11.24 13.84
CA THR A 151 -1.77 11.93 12.56
C THR A 151 -0.66 12.96 12.48
N ASN A 152 0.07 12.97 11.37
CA ASN A 152 1.09 13.96 11.11
C ASN A 152 1.01 14.41 9.63
N LYS A 153 1.81 15.41 9.27
CA LYS A 153 1.82 15.98 7.91
C LYS A 153 2.18 14.94 6.83
N PHE A 154 3.03 13.96 7.15
CA PHE A 154 3.47 12.92 6.23
C PHE A 154 2.37 11.88 5.99
N ILE A 155 1.68 11.44 7.05
CA ILE A 155 0.53 10.53 6.94
C ILE A 155 -0.58 11.19 6.10
N ARG A 156 -0.90 12.46 6.36
CA ARG A 156 -1.89 13.20 5.57
C ARG A 156 -1.47 13.37 4.12
N HIS A 157 -0.17 13.55 3.86
CA HIS A 157 0.36 13.62 2.51
C HIS A 157 0.19 12.27 1.79
N GLY A 158 0.56 11.16 2.42
CA GLY A 158 0.35 9.80 1.91
C GLY A 158 -1.10 9.57 1.50
N LEU A 159 -2.04 9.70 2.44
CA LEU A 159 -3.48 9.51 2.19
C LEU A 159 -4.02 10.38 1.05
N LYS A 160 -3.47 11.59 0.87
CA LYS A 160 -3.91 12.51 -0.18
C LYS A 160 -3.43 12.10 -1.57
N PHE A 161 -2.23 11.54 -1.68
CA PHE A 161 -1.55 11.34 -2.96
C PHE A 161 -1.44 9.88 -3.40
N GLU A 162 -1.74 8.91 -2.52
CA GLU A 162 -1.67 7.49 -2.82
C GLU A 162 -2.50 7.09 -4.05
N ASN A 163 -3.77 7.50 -4.11
CA ASN A 163 -4.63 7.23 -5.26
C ASN A 163 -4.09 7.83 -6.56
N MET A 164 -3.52 9.03 -6.50
CA MET A 164 -2.90 9.67 -7.67
C MET A 164 -1.63 8.94 -8.11
N ALA A 165 -0.83 8.45 -7.16
CA ALA A 165 0.37 7.66 -7.44
C ALA A 165 0.01 6.30 -8.06
N ARG A 166 -1.02 5.62 -7.52
CA ARG A 166 -1.56 4.36 -8.09
C ARG A 166 -2.05 4.56 -9.51
N ALA A 167 -2.87 5.59 -9.76
CA ALA A 167 -3.34 5.93 -11.10
C ALA A 167 -2.18 6.22 -12.07
N SER A 168 -1.14 6.92 -11.61
CA SER A 168 0.05 7.17 -12.42
C SER A 168 0.85 5.89 -12.70
N PHE A 169 0.93 4.96 -11.74
CA PHE A 169 1.57 3.66 -11.93
C PHE A 169 0.84 2.85 -13.00
N ILE A 170 -0.49 2.70 -12.86
CA ILE A 170 -1.36 2.01 -13.84
C ILE A 170 -1.19 2.61 -15.23
N THR A 171 -1.28 3.94 -15.36
CA THR A 171 -1.18 4.63 -16.66
C THR A 171 0.18 4.43 -17.34
N LYS A 172 1.27 4.37 -16.56
CA LYS A 172 2.63 4.26 -17.10
C LYS A 172 3.03 2.83 -17.45
N THR A 173 2.50 1.86 -16.72
CA THR A 173 2.89 0.45 -16.87
C THR A 173 1.90 -0.34 -17.72
N GLY A 174 0.63 0.10 -17.79
CA GLY A 174 -0.44 -0.65 -18.41
C GLY A 174 -0.93 -1.83 -17.56
N GLU A 175 -0.41 -1.97 -16.33
CA GLU A 175 -0.75 -3.07 -15.44
C GLU A 175 -2.15 -2.92 -14.86
N THR A 176 -2.82 -4.05 -14.63
CA THR A 176 -4.09 -4.08 -13.90
C THR A 176 -3.79 -4.13 -12.40
N VAL A 177 -4.31 -3.18 -11.64
CA VAL A 177 -4.15 -3.13 -10.18
C VAL A 177 -5.50 -3.20 -9.50
N VAL A 178 -5.63 -4.10 -8.54
CA VAL A 178 -6.82 -4.24 -7.69
C VAL A 178 -6.51 -3.74 -6.28
N GLU A 179 -7.37 -2.88 -5.76
CA GLU A 179 -7.36 -2.47 -4.36
C GLU A 179 -8.05 -3.52 -3.50
N CYS A 180 -7.57 -3.70 -2.28
CA CYS A 180 -8.20 -4.59 -1.32
C CYS A 180 -8.02 -4.06 0.11
N GLY A 181 -8.86 -4.52 1.03
CA GLY A 181 -8.84 -4.14 2.43
C GLY A 181 -7.72 -4.82 3.19
N MET A 182 -7.99 -6.02 3.71
CA MET A 182 -7.04 -6.78 4.49
C MET A 182 -7.03 -8.24 4.04
N ILE A 183 -5.87 -8.67 3.57
CA ILE A 183 -5.57 -10.07 3.27
C ILE A 183 -5.19 -10.73 4.59
N THR A 184 -5.98 -11.69 5.04
CA THR A 184 -5.68 -12.48 6.24
C THR A 184 -5.21 -13.88 5.84
N SER A 185 -4.24 -14.42 6.57
CA SER A 185 -3.73 -15.77 6.28
C SER A 185 -4.78 -16.80 6.71
N SER A 186 -5.22 -17.66 5.79
CA SER A 186 -6.29 -18.65 6.08
C SER A 186 -5.95 -19.59 7.24
N GLY A 187 -4.70 -20.05 7.32
CA GLY A 187 -4.22 -20.92 8.41
C GLY A 187 -3.78 -20.16 9.66
N ASN A 188 -3.47 -18.87 9.54
CA ASN A 188 -2.95 -18.04 10.63
C ASN A 188 -3.68 -16.69 10.66
N LYS A 189 -4.98 -16.69 10.94
CA LYS A 189 -5.81 -15.48 10.78
C LYS A 189 -5.41 -14.32 11.70
N TRP A 190 -4.57 -14.56 12.70
CA TRP A 190 -3.92 -13.52 13.51
C TRP A 190 -2.80 -12.76 12.76
N LEU A 191 -2.41 -13.20 11.56
CA LEU A 191 -1.57 -12.50 10.61
C LEU A 191 -2.41 -11.83 9.52
N GLY A 192 -2.02 -10.63 9.09
CA GLY A 192 -2.56 -10.09 7.85
C GLY A 192 -1.81 -8.89 7.28
N PHE A 193 -2.19 -8.53 6.07
CA PHE A 193 -1.52 -7.49 5.29
C PHE A 193 -2.54 -6.68 4.50
N SER A 194 -2.27 -5.39 4.29
CA SER A 194 -3.11 -4.48 3.53
C SER A 194 -2.22 -3.78 2.51
N PRO A 195 -2.00 -4.37 1.33
CA PRO A 195 -1.21 -3.74 0.30
C PRO A 195 -1.92 -2.50 -0.26
N ASP A 196 -1.16 -1.55 -0.79
CA ASP A 196 -1.74 -0.39 -1.48
C ASP A 196 -2.35 -0.78 -2.84
N GLY A 197 -2.04 -1.98 -3.33
CA GLY A 197 -2.71 -2.64 -4.46
C GLY A 197 -2.08 -3.99 -4.78
N ILE A 198 -2.75 -4.77 -5.62
CA ILE A 198 -2.23 -6.05 -6.15
C ILE A 198 -2.23 -5.98 -7.66
N VAL A 199 -1.07 -6.23 -8.26
CA VAL A 199 -0.90 -6.31 -9.71
C VAL A 199 -1.41 -7.66 -10.21
N LEU A 200 -2.37 -7.62 -11.13
CA LEU A 200 -2.92 -8.80 -11.79
C LEU A 200 -2.40 -8.93 -13.22
N ASN A 201 -1.97 -10.13 -13.59
CA ASN A 201 -1.70 -10.52 -14.97
C ASN A 201 -2.64 -11.67 -15.34
N ASN A 202 -3.49 -11.49 -16.35
CA ASN A 202 -4.50 -12.48 -16.77
C ASN A 202 -5.35 -13.02 -15.60
N GLY A 203 -5.75 -12.15 -14.67
CA GLY A 203 -6.57 -12.51 -13.49
C GLY A 203 -5.81 -13.18 -12.35
N GLN A 204 -4.49 -13.33 -12.47
CA GLN A 204 -3.63 -13.93 -11.45
C GLN A 204 -2.78 -12.86 -10.77
N PRO A 205 -2.69 -12.86 -9.42
CA PRO A 205 -1.82 -11.95 -8.69
C PRO A 205 -0.35 -12.24 -9.00
N THR A 206 0.41 -11.21 -9.35
CA THR A 206 1.83 -11.34 -9.73
C THR A 206 2.76 -10.52 -8.85
N ALA A 207 2.29 -9.38 -8.32
CA ALA A 207 3.08 -8.53 -7.45
C ALA A 207 2.21 -7.76 -6.46
N LEU A 208 2.80 -7.43 -5.31
CA LEU A 208 2.24 -6.48 -4.35
C LEU A 208 2.71 -5.07 -4.72
N LEU A 209 1.80 -4.11 -4.67
CA LEU A 209 2.10 -2.69 -4.83
C LEU A 209 2.14 -2.03 -3.45
N GLU A 210 3.29 -1.41 -3.15
CA GLU A 210 3.50 -0.58 -1.96
C GLU A 210 3.95 0.82 -2.41
N ILE A 211 3.16 1.83 -2.10
CA ILE A 211 3.34 3.22 -2.49
C ILE A 211 3.86 4.01 -1.30
N LYS A 212 4.86 4.86 -1.56
CA LYS A 212 5.37 5.84 -0.59
C LYS A 212 5.34 7.23 -1.21
N CYS A 213 4.46 8.09 -0.71
CA CYS A 213 4.43 9.50 -1.07
C CYS A 213 5.31 10.29 -0.10
N LEU A 214 6.53 10.65 -0.55
CA LEU A 214 7.58 11.29 0.25
C LEU A 214 7.47 12.82 0.28
#